data_AF-A0AAW2RCX9-F1
#
_entry.id   AF-A0AAW2RCX9-F1
#
_cell.length_a   1.000
_cell.length_b   1.000
_cell.length_c   1.000
_cell.angle_alpha   90.00
_cell.angle_beta   90.00
_cell.angle_gamma   90.00
#
_symmetry.space_group_name_H-M   'P 1'
#
loop_
_entity.id
_entity.type
_entity.pdbx_description
1 polymer ?
#
loop_
_entity_poly.entity_id
_entity_poly.type
_entity_poly.pdbx_seq_one_letter_code
_entity_poly.pdbx_strand_id
1 'polypeptide(L)'
;MCLTAHFIDDDWNLHKRILNFCPIIGHKSEEVGKGVEKCLLDWGIDRVFSITVDNASSNDGAIAYLKKKFDNWGQNILGGRYVHMRCMAHIVNLVVQDGLKGKDEHEAISRIRGAIRYIREFSS
;
A
#
# COMPACT_ATOMS: atom_id res chain seq x y z
N MET A 1 -4.41 9.12 0.73
CA MET A 1 -3.38 8.19 0.21
C MET A 1 -2.14 8.99 -0.19
N CYS A 2 -0.94 8.48 0.07
CA CYS A 2 0.31 9.09 -0.41
C CYS A 2 0.87 8.24 -1.55
N LEU A 3 1.16 8.83 -2.71
CA LEU A 3 1.80 8.14 -3.83
C LEU A 3 3.29 8.49 -3.87
N THR A 4 4.14 7.48 -3.84
CA THR A 4 5.60 7.63 -3.88
C THR A 4 6.16 6.84 -5.05
N ALA A 5 6.89 7.51 -5.94
CA ALA A 5 7.64 6.87 -6.99
C ALA A 5 9.00 6.39 -6.47
N HIS A 6 9.38 5.19 -6.91
CA HIS A 6 10.70 4.62 -6.71
C HIS A 6 11.25 4.22 -8.08
N PHE A 7 12.47 4.65 -8.39
CA PHE A 7 13.14 4.34 -9.65
C PHE A 7 14.66 4.36 -9.47
N ILE A 8 15.36 3.73 -10.41
CA ILE A 8 16.82 3.74 -10.51
C ILE A 8 17.19 4.60 -11.72
N ASP A 9 18.11 5.54 -11.55
CA ASP A 9 18.58 6.40 -12.65
C ASP A 9 19.73 5.74 -13.44
N ASP A 10 20.25 6.44 -14.45
CA ASP A 10 21.34 5.95 -15.30
C ASP A 10 22.67 5.77 -14.53
N ASP A 11 22.82 6.44 -13.39
CA ASP A 11 23.96 6.36 -12.48
C ASP A 11 23.79 5.27 -11.40
N TRP A 12 22.76 4.43 -11.52
CA TRP A 12 22.41 3.36 -10.56
C TRP A 12 22.00 3.84 -9.18
N ASN A 13 21.59 5.10 -9.04
CA ASN A 13 21.10 5.65 -7.79
C ASN A 13 19.62 5.32 -7.60
N LEU A 14 19.28 4.89 -6.38
CA LEU A 14 17.88 4.69 -6.00
C LEU A 14 17.23 6.01 -5.59
N HIS A 15 16.19 6.39 -6.32
CA HIS A 15 15.37 7.55 -5.99
C HIS A 15 14.07 7.16 -5.32
N LYS A 16 13.72 7.93 -4.29
CA LYS A 16 12.41 7.92 -3.64
C LYS A 16 11.84 9.33 -3.68
N ARG A 17 10.68 9.51 -4.31
CA ARG A 17 10.03 10.82 -4.48
C ARG A 17 8.55 10.71 -4.18
N ILE A 18 8.05 11.55 -3.28
CA ILE A 18 6.61 11.70 -3.07
C ILE A 18 6.08 12.47 -4.28
N LEU A 19 5.14 11.86 -5.01
CA LEU A 19 4.51 12.49 -6.17
C LEU A 19 3.35 13.38 -5.72
N ASN A 20 2.49 12.86 -4.84
CA ASN A 20 1.32 13.58 -4.36
C ASN A 20 0.72 12.95 -3.09
N PHE A 21 -0.01 13.76 -2.34
CA PHE A 21 -0.94 13.31 -1.31
C PHE A 21 -2.36 13.43 -1.87
N CYS A 22 -2.92 12.31 -2.32
CA CYS A 22 -4.25 12.24 -2.91
C CYS A 22 -5.31 12.03 -1.80
N PRO A 23 -6.17 13.01 -1.50
CA PRO A 23 -7.31 12.80 -0.61
C PRO A 23 -8.29 11.86 -1.31
N ILE A 24 -8.67 10.77 -0.65
CA ILE A 24 -9.66 9.82 -1.19
C ILE A 24 -10.85 9.85 -0.24
N ILE A 25 -12.00 10.28 -0.76
CA ILE A 25 -13.20 10.56 0.04
C ILE A 25 -14.03 9.27 0.25
N GLY A 26 -13.91 8.27 -0.63
CA GLY A 26 -14.54 6.96 -0.49
C GLY A 26 -13.55 5.80 -0.48
N HIS A 27 -13.90 4.71 0.22
CA HIS A 27 -13.09 3.49 0.27
C HIS A 27 -13.36 2.53 -0.91
N LYS A 28 -13.95 3.02 -2.01
CA LYS A 28 -14.18 2.20 -3.20
C LYS A 28 -12.85 2.00 -3.93
N SER A 29 -12.53 0.75 -4.22
CA SER A 29 -11.30 0.34 -4.89
C SER A 29 -11.04 1.09 -6.21
N GLU A 30 -12.09 1.37 -6.98
CA GLU A 30 -11.99 2.12 -8.24
C GLU A 30 -11.60 3.60 -8.03
N GLU A 31 -12.04 4.24 -6.95
CA GLU A 31 -11.68 5.64 -6.66
C GLU A 31 -10.19 5.77 -6.32
N VAL A 32 -9.64 4.78 -5.62
CA VAL A 32 -8.20 4.67 -5.38
C VAL A 32 -7.45 4.53 -6.70
N GLY A 33 -7.90 3.62 -7.57
CA GLY A 33 -7.33 3.44 -8.91
C GLY A 33 -7.33 4.72 -9.75
N LYS A 34 -8.45 5.45 -9.79
CA LYS A 34 -8.57 6.75 -10.46
C LYS A 34 -7.63 7.80 -9.88
N GLY A 35 -7.48 7.85 -8.56
CA GLY A 35 -6.56 8.76 -7.88
C GLY A 35 -5.09 8.50 -8.24
N VAL A 36 -4.70 7.23 -8.35
CA VAL A 36 -3.35 6.84 -8.83
C VAL A 36 -3.19 7.19 -10.32
N GLU A 37 -4.14 6.82 -11.17
CA GLU A 37 -4.11 7.10 -12.62
C GLU A 37 -3.92 8.59 -12.88
N LYS A 38 -4.76 9.43 -12.26
CA LYS A 38 -4.67 10.89 -12.40
C LYS A 38 -3.30 11.42 -11.99
N CYS A 39 -2.80 10.99 -10.83
CA CYS A 39 -1.50 11.44 -10.33
C CYS A 39 -0.36 11.07 -11.30
N LEU A 40 -0.38 9.86 -11.86
CA LEU A 40 0.63 9.43 -12.84
C LEU A 40 0.56 10.28 -14.13
N LEU A 41 -0.64 10.51 -14.65
CA LEU A 41 -0.85 11.34 -15.85
C LEU A 41 -0.42 12.79 -15.63
N ASP A 42 -0.74 13.38 -14.47
CA ASP A 42 -0.34 14.76 -14.11
C ASP A 42 1.19 14.93 -14.10
N TRP A 43 1.93 13.86 -13.75
CA TRP A 43 3.40 13.82 -13.78
C TRP A 43 3.99 13.36 -15.12
N GLY A 44 3.16 13.00 -16.11
CA GLY A 44 3.63 12.45 -17.40
C GLY A 44 4.25 11.06 -17.30
N ILE A 45 3.89 10.28 -16.27
CA ILE A 45 4.39 8.93 -16.05
C ILE A 45 3.40 7.93 -16.66
N ASP A 46 3.74 7.40 -17.83
CA ASP A 46 2.95 6.42 -18.57
C ASP A 46 3.54 5.00 -18.55
N ARG A 47 4.78 4.85 -18.07
CA ARG A 47 5.50 3.58 -17.94
C ARG A 47 5.66 3.19 -16.48
N VAL A 48 4.80 2.28 -16.02
CA VAL A 48 4.79 1.76 -14.65
C VAL A 48 5.17 0.29 -14.66
N PHE A 49 6.22 -0.08 -13.92
CA PHE A 49 6.62 -1.48 -13.78
C PHE A 49 5.78 -2.22 -12.74
N SER A 50 5.65 -1.64 -11.55
CA SER A 50 4.94 -2.24 -10.43
C SER A 50 4.37 -1.19 -9.50
N ILE A 51 3.29 -1.57 -8.81
CA ILE A 51 2.64 -0.79 -7.76
C ILE A 51 2.63 -1.66 -6.51
N THR A 52 3.18 -1.12 -5.42
CA THR A 52 3.17 -1.77 -4.11
C THR A 52 2.05 -1.20 -3.25
N VAL A 53 1.16 -2.06 -2.76
CA VAL A 53 0.04 -1.72 -1.87
C VAL A 53 -0.01 -2.69 -0.69
N ASP A 54 -0.68 -2.31 0.40
CA ASP A 54 -0.90 -3.23 1.52
C ASP A 54 -1.80 -4.40 1.11
N ASN A 55 -1.79 -5.47 1.91
CA ASN A 55 -2.43 -6.75 1.58
C ASN A 55 -3.95 -6.74 1.85
N ALA A 56 -4.63 -5.64 1.56
CA ALA A 56 -6.06 -5.49 1.74
C ALA A 56 -6.81 -5.85 0.45
N SER A 57 -7.90 -6.61 0.56
CA SER A 57 -8.74 -7.01 -0.60
C SER A 57 -9.32 -5.81 -1.35
N SER A 58 -9.51 -4.68 -0.67
CA SER A 58 -9.93 -3.41 -1.29
C SER A 58 -8.95 -2.91 -2.35
N ASN A 59 -7.67 -3.28 -2.28
CA ASN A 59 -6.67 -2.84 -3.26
C ASN A 59 -6.66 -3.67 -4.53
N ASP A 60 -7.14 -4.92 -4.47
CA ASP A 60 -7.18 -5.81 -5.65
C ASP A 60 -8.02 -5.19 -6.77
N GLY A 61 -9.14 -4.53 -6.43
CA GLY A 61 -9.97 -3.80 -7.40
C GLY A 61 -9.28 -2.57 -7.99
N ALA A 62 -8.50 -1.83 -7.20
CA ALA A 62 -7.75 -0.66 -7.66
C ALA A 62 -6.66 -1.06 -8.66
N ILE A 63 -5.97 -2.16 -8.36
CA ILE A 63 -4.95 -2.74 -9.23
C ILE A 63 -5.56 -3.29 -10.51
N ALA A 64 -6.71 -3.95 -10.44
CA ALA A 64 -7.42 -4.43 -11.63
C ALA A 64 -7.81 -3.27 -12.57
N TYR A 65 -8.29 -2.16 -12.00
CA TYR A 65 -8.56 -0.93 -12.73
C TYR A 65 -7.30 -0.39 -13.43
N LEU A 66 -6.20 -0.25 -12.68
CA LEU A 66 -4.94 0.30 -13.20
C LEU A 66 -4.32 -0.56 -14.29
N LYS A 67 -4.35 -1.89 -14.14
CA LYS A 67 -3.89 -2.83 -15.18
C LYS A 67 -4.58 -2.57 -16.52
N LYS A 68 -5.92 -2.45 -16.51
CA LYS A 68 -6.70 -2.13 -17.71
C LYS A 68 -6.33 -0.77 -18.31
N LYS A 69 -6.00 0.23 -17.48
CA LYS A 69 -5.54 1.53 -17.98
C LYS A 69 -4.16 1.45 -18.61
N PHE A 70 -3.23 0.74 -17.99
CA PHE A 70 -1.88 0.55 -18.55
C PHE A 70 -1.91 -0.24 -19.86
N ASP A 71 -2.83 -1.21 -20.00
CA ASP A 71 -3.08 -1.90 -21.27
C ASP A 71 -3.55 -0.90 -22.34
N ASN A 72 -4.52 -0.04 -22.00
CA ASN A 72 -5.04 0.97 -22.92
C ASN A 72 -4.01 2.04 -23.30
N TRP A 73 -3.04 2.33 -22.42
CA TRP A 73 -1.93 3.24 -22.73
C TRP A 73 -0.92 2.62 -23.71
N GLY A 74 -0.92 1.31 -23.87
CA GLY A 74 0.00 0.59 -24.76
C GLY A 74 1.46 0.57 -24.28
N GLN A 75 1.72 1.01 -23.04
CA GLN A 75 3.07 1.14 -22.45
C GLN A 75 3.33 0.08 -21.36
N ASN A 76 2.66 -1.06 -21.43
CA ASN A 76 2.67 -2.05 -20.37
C ASN A 76 4.01 -2.82 -20.32
N ILE A 77 4.80 -2.58 -19.28
CA ILE A 77 6.11 -3.22 -19.12
C ILE A 77 5.90 -4.72 -18.86
N LEU A 78 6.58 -5.57 -19.65
CA LEU A 78 6.45 -7.04 -19.59
C LEU A 78 4.98 -7.52 -19.65
N GLY A 79 4.13 -6.83 -20.40
CA GLY A 79 2.71 -7.17 -20.54
C GLY A 79 1.92 -7.06 -19.24
N GLY A 80 2.34 -6.22 -18.29
CA GLY A 80 1.64 -5.96 -17.05
C GLY A 80 1.72 -7.09 -16.01
N ARG A 81 2.54 -8.13 -16.24
CA ARG A 81 2.64 -9.33 -15.39
C ARG A 81 2.98 -9.01 -13.93
N TYR A 82 3.82 -8.01 -13.70
CA TYR A 82 4.35 -7.65 -12.37
C TYR A 82 3.78 -6.35 -11.80
N VAL A 83 2.67 -5.85 -12.34
CA VAL A 83 2.06 -4.58 -11.91
C VAL A 83 1.61 -4.61 -10.45
N HIS A 84 1.23 -5.78 -9.92
CA HIS A 84 0.78 -5.92 -8.54
C HIS A 84 1.89 -6.48 -7.66
N MET A 85 2.37 -5.68 -6.69
CA MET A 85 3.21 -6.15 -5.61
C MET A 85 2.53 -5.92 -4.25
N ARG A 86 2.59 -6.92 -3.38
CA ARG A 86 2.08 -6.82 -2.01
C ARG A 86 3.17 -6.29 -1.09
N CYS A 87 2.80 -5.42 -0.15
CA CYS A 87 3.73 -4.84 0.80
C CYS A 87 4.31 -5.90 1.75
N MET A 88 5.62 -6.13 1.68
CA MET A 88 6.31 -7.11 2.53
C MET A 88 6.19 -6.78 4.03
N ALA A 89 6.28 -5.50 4.40
CA ALA A 89 6.14 -5.09 5.80
C ALA A 89 4.76 -5.45 6.37
N HIS A 90 3.70 -5.35 5.55
CA HIS A 90 2.38 -5.78 5.94
C HIS A 90 2.28 -7.31 6.07
N ILE A 91 2.88 -8.07 5.16
CA ILE A 91 2.95 -9.54 5.26
C ILE A 91 3.66 -9.96 6.56
N VAL A 92 4.80 -9.34 6.87
CA VAL A 92 5.53 -9.60 8.12
C VAL A 92 4.64 -9.28 9.33
N ASN A 93 3.92 -8.16 9.32
CA ASN A 93 2.97 -7.85 10.38
C ASN A 93 1.89 -8.94 10.52
N LEU A 94 1.32 -9.45 9.42
CA LEU A 94 0.34 -10.54 9.48
C LEU A 94 0.93 -11.81 10.10
N VAL A 95 2.15 -12.19 9.73
CA VAL A 95 2.86 -13.35 10.31
C VAL A 95 3.07 -13.17 11.81
N VAL A 96 3.55 -12.00 12.24
CA VAL A 96 3.74 -11.69 13.66
C VAL A 96 2.42 -11.72 14.42
N GLN A 97 1.37 -11.09 13.89
CA GLN A 97 0.05 -11.09 14.53
C GLN A 97 -0.50 -12.50 14.67
N ASP A 98 -0.26 -13.39 13.70
CA ASP A 98 -0.68 -14.78 13.79
C ASP A 98 0.10 -15.56 14.85
N GLY A 99 1.42 -15.37 14.91
CA GLY A 99 2.26 -15.96 15.95
C GLY A 99 1.89 -15.53 17.37
N LEU A 100 1.38 -14.31 17.54
CA LEU A 100 0.93 -13.78 18.84
C LEU A 100 -0.48 -14.25 19.27
N LYS A 101 -1.14 -15.13 18.50
CA LYS A 101 -2.46 -15.71 18.87
C LYS A 101 -2.37 -16.90 19.82
N GLY A 102 -1.16 -17.36 20.16
CA GLY A 102 -0.97 -18.39 21.17
C GLY A 102 -1.58 -17.97 22.51
N LYS A 103 -2.07 -18.95 23.29
CA LYS A 103 -2.83 -18.67 24.53
C LYS A 103 -2.00 -17.86 25.54
N ASP A 104 -0.74 -18.23 25.72
CA ASP A 104 0.15 -17.62 26.71
C ASP A 104 0.54 -16.19 26.29
N GLU A 105 0.85 -15.99 25.01
CA GLU A 105 1.15 -14.68 24.42
C GLU A 105 -0.07 -13.76 24.50
N HIS A 106 -1.26 -14.28 24.18
CA HIS A 106 -2.50 -13.52 24.21
C HIS A 106 -2.84 -13.04 25.61
N GLU A 107 -2.64 -13.88 26.63
CA GLU A 107 -2.87 -13.50 28.02
C GLU A 107 -1.90 -12.40 28.48
N ALA A 108 -0.59 -12.57 28.22
CA ALA A 108 0.41 -11.58 28.57
C ALA A 108 0.14 -10.22 27.91
N ILE A 109 -0.16 -10.22 26.60
CA ILE A 109 -0.50 -9.01 25.85
C ILE A 109 -1.78 -8.35 26.41
N SER A 110 -2.79 -9.15 26.78
CA SER A 110 -4.05 -8.64 27.32
C SER A 110 -3.85 -7.95 28.67
N ARG A 111 -3.04 -8.53 29.56
CA ARG A 111 -2.68 -7.92 30.85
C ARG A 111 -1.96 -6.58 30.67
N ILE A 112 -0.98 -6.51 29.76
CA ILE A 112 -0.25 -5.27 29.45
C ILE A 112 -1.21 -4.21 28.89
N ARG A 113 -2.09 -4.58 27.95
CA ARG A 113 -3.10 -3.67 27.39
C ARG A 113 -4.06 -3.15 28.46
N GLY A 114 -4.45 -3.99 29.43
CA GLY A 114 -5.27 -3.61 30.58
C GLY A 114 -4.60 -2.56 31.45
N ALA A 115 -3.32 -2.74 31.79
CA ALA A 115 -2.56 -1.78 32.58
C ALA A 115 -2.42 -0.41 31.86
N ILE A 116 -2.14 -0.43 30.55
CA ILE A 116 -2.05 0.81 29.75
C ILE A 116 -3.41 1.53 29.72
N ARG A 117 -4.51 0.78 29.57
CA ARG A 117 -5.87 1.34 29.55
C ARG A 117 -6.18 2.03 30.88
N TYR A 118 -5.88 1.38 32.00
CA TYR A 118 -6.02 1.95 33.33
C TYR A 118 -5.25 3.27 33.45
N ILE A 119 -3.96 3.32 33.11
CA ILE A 119 -3.17 4.56 33.20
C ILE A 119 -3.76 5.69 32.36
N ARG A 120 -4.24 5.40 31.15
CA ARG A 120 -4.83 6.40 30.26
C ARG A 120 -6.12 7.00 30.81
N GLU A 121 -6.95 6.21 31.47
CA GLU A 121 -8.21 6.67 32.09
C GLU A 121 -7.96 7.58 33.30
N PHE A 122 -6.82 7.44 33.97
CA PHE A 122 -6.41 8.32 35.08
C PHE A 122 -5.60 9.55 34.63
N SER A 123 -5.22 9.62 33.35
CA SER A 123 -4.44 10.74 32.79
C SER A 123 -5.30 11.73 31.98
N SER A 124 -6.61 11.48 31.88
CA SER A 124 -7.63 12.36 31.28
C SER A 124 -8.47 13.03 32.35
#